data_AF-A0A7J2NF91-F1
#
_entry.id   AF-A0A7J2NF91-F1
#
_cell.length_a   1.000
_cell.length_b   1.000
_cell.length_c   1.000
_cell.angle_alpha   90.00
_cell.angle_beta   90.00
_cell.angle_gamma   90.00
#
_symmetry.space_group_name_H-M   'P 1'
#
loop_
_entity.id
_entity.type
_entity.pdbx_description
1 polymer ?
#
loop_
_entity_poly.entity_id
_entity_poly.type
_entity_poly.pdbx_seq_one_letter_code
_entity_poly.pdbx_strand_id
1 'polypeptide(L)'
;MKNIELLGLGINDKILEFTRKRADERKRSLEHYIKALNKYFSSSNFEERNRGSRFPLKMPALLSVEELIDWKNKKDNYNNPEPLLSKIDVVKYIAENFSGDPESERKSKSVNREFLEELKKEYGFLFENNENKKPSFYEAIDAVKNSGGIAVVAHPGLSKGYKNGMIKEWEKDEDNWFSSSEKALTPLKFIEDLKKHGLDGVELYLYSGNDKPHADGQELINRYFSRLASKLGLITTLGSDCHGPKGSGPHMGKFGSDKIILEDIVDRYKCSKPKRVVPSK
;
A
#
# COMPACT_ATOMS: atom_id res chain seq x y z
N MET A 1 16.21 16.13 19.06
CA MET A 1 15.43 16.25 17.81
C MET A 1 13.95 16.36 18.17
N LYS A 2 13.23 17.38 17.69
CA LYS A 2 11.77 17.44 17.86
C LYS A 2 11.15 16.51 16.81
N ASN A 3 10.60 15.38 17.25
CA ASN A 3 9.80 14.49 16.39
C ASN A 3 8.59 15.28 15.87
N ILE A 4 8.31 15.17 14.58
CA ILE A 4 7.17 15.85 13.97
C ILE A 4 6.12 14.79 13.63
N GLU A 5 4.98 14.87 14.32
CA GLU A 5 3.80 14.07 14.02
C GLU A 5 3.05 14.70 12.84
N LEU A 6 3.00 14.01 11.71
CA LEU A 6 2.15 14.37 10.58
C LEU A 6 0.81 13.68 10.78
N LEU A 7 -0.12 14.41 11.39
CA LEU A 7 -1.46 13.93 11.66
C LEU A 7 -2.46 14.66 10.75
N GLY A 8 -3.23 13.84 10.01
CA GLY A 8 -4.48 14.16 9.34
C GLY A 8 -4.56 15.48 8.58
N LEU A 9 -4.50 15.44 7.26
CA LEU A 9 -4.99 16.56 6.44
C LEU A 9 -6.46 16.79 6.80
N GLY A 10 -6.78 17.99 7.30
CA GLY A 10 -8.16 18.47 7.32
C GLY A 10 -8.74 18.28 5.92
N ILE A 11 -9.86 17.55 5.84
CA ILE A 11 -10.50 17.21 4.57
C ILE A 11 -11.06 18.52 3.99
N ASN A 12 -10.34 19.14 3.07
CA ASN A 12 -10.84 20.30 2.33
C ASN A 12 -11.58 19.84 1.06
N ASP A 13 -12.46 20.69 0.53
CA ASP A 13 -13.33 20.37 -0.61
C ASP A 13 -12.59 19.84 -1.86
N LYS A 14 -11.35 20.30 -2.11
CA LYS A 14 -10.51 19.80 -3.21
C LYS A 14 -10.04 18.36 -2.97
N ILE A 15 -9.76 17.98 -1.72
CA ILE A 15 -9.44 16.59 -1.36
C ILE A 15 -10.67 15.71 -1.54
N LEU A 16 -11.86 16.19 -1.16
CA LEU A 16 -13.12 15.49 -1.40
C LEU A 16 -13.41 15.31 -2.89
N GLU A 17 -13.26 16.37 -3.69
CA GLU A 17 -13.44 16.33 -5.14
C GLU A 17 -12.46 15.36 -5.80
N PHE A 18 -11.18 15.43 -5.43
CA PHE A 18 -10.17 14.48 -5.90
C PHE A 18 -10.51 13.03 -5.52
N THR A 19 -10.99 12.81 -4.29
CA THR A 19 -11.36 11.49 -3.78
C THR A 19 -12.56 10.92 -4.53
N ARG A 20 -13.59 11.74 -4.80
CA ARG A 20 -14.76 11.36 -5.62
C ARG A 20 -14.36 11.03 -7.05
N LYS A 21 -13.57 11.89 -7.69
CA LYS A 21 -13.07 11.62 -9.05
C LYS A 21 -12.29 10.31 -9.12
N ARG A 22 -11.43 10.04 -8.12
CA ARG A 22 -10.70 8.77 -8.00
C ARG A 22 -11.64 7.59 -7.77
N ALA A 23 -12.71 7.76 -7.01
CA ALA A 23 -13.73 6.74 -6.82
C ALA A 23 -14.45 6.39 -8.12
N ASP A 24 -14.89 7.39 -8.90
CA ASP A 24 -15.51 7.19 -10.21
C ASP A 24 -14.59 6.47 -11.21
N GLU A 25 -13.30 6.85 -11.25
CA GLU A 25 -12.29 6.16 -12.07
C GLU A 25 -12.11 4.69 -11.67
N ARG A 26 -12.16 4.40 -10.37
CA ARG A 26 -12.09 3.02 -9.85
C ARG A 26 -13.34 2.23 -10.18
N LYS A 27 -14.53 2.82 -10.02
CA LYS A 27 -15.80 2.19 -10.38
C LYS A 27 -15.80 1.79 -11.86
N ARG A 28 -15.45 2.71 -12.77
CA ARG A 28 -15.33 2.41 -14.21
C ARG A 28 -14.31 1.30 -14.51
N SER A 29 -13.19 1.29 -13.80
CA SER A 29 -12.19 0.22 -13.94
C SER A 29 -12.77 -1.14 -13.51
N LEU A 30 -13.55 -1.16 -12.42
CA LEU A 30 -14.22 -2.36 -11.93
C LEU A 30 -15.33 -2.83 -12.89
N GLU A 31 -16.15 -1.93 -13.41
CA GLU A 31 -17.14 -2.23 -14.45
C GLU A 31 -16.48 -2.91 -15.66
N HIS A 32 -15.32 -2.41 -16.08
CA HIS A 32 -14.54 -3.02 -17.14
C HIS A 32 -14.08 -4.44 -16.78
N TYR A 33 -13.55 -4.66 -15.58
CA TYR A 33 -13.14 -5.99 -15.12
C TYR A 33 -14.31 -6.96 -15.05
N ILE A 34 -15.44 -6.54 -14.47
CA ILE A 34 -16.65 -7.36 -14.37
C ILE A 34 -17.18 -7.72 -15.75
N LYS A 35 -17.19 -6.77 -16.69
CA LYS A 35 -17.59 -7.05 -18.08
C LYS A 35 -16.67 -8.07 -18.74
N ALA A 36 -15.36 -7.96 -18.54
CA ALA A 36 -14.39 -8.94 -19.04
C ALA A 36 -14.58 -10.32 -18.41
N LEU A 37 -14.84 -10.36 -17.11
CA LEU A 37 -15.09 -11.58 -16.33
C LEU A 37 -16.37 -12.28 -16.79
N ASN A 38 -17.47 -11.54 -16.96
CA ASN A 38 -18.72 -12.06 -17.48
C ASN A 38 -18.57 -12.58 -18.91
N LYS A 39 -17.83 -11.87 -19.77
CA LYS A 39 -17.51 -12.35 -21.12
C LYS A 39 -16.73 -13.66 -21.07
N TYR A 40 -15.79 -13.81 -20.14
CA TYR A 40 -15.06 -15.05 -19.95
C TYR A 40 -15.98 -16.18 -19.47
N PHE A 41 -16.81 -15.94 -18.45
CA PHE A 41 -17.76 -16.94 -17.94
C PHE A 41 -18.76 -17.41 -18.98
N SER A 42 -19.15 -16.56 -19.93
CA SER A 42 -20.02 -16.93 -21.05
C SER A 42 -19.28 -17.54 -22.26
N SER A 43 -17.95 -17.73 -22.19
CA SER A 43 -17.16 -18.26 -23.30
C SER A 43 -16.96 -19.78 -23.20
N SER A 44 -16.80 -20.45 -24.35
CA SER A 44 -16.40 -21.87 -24.40
C SER A 44 -15.08 -22.15 -23.68
N ASN A 45 -14.19 -21.16 -23.62
CA ASN A 45 -12.91 -21.25 -22.91
C ASN A 45 -13.09 -21.42 -21.40
N PHE A 46 -14.20 -20.93 -20.82
CA PHE A 46 -14.48 -21.13 -19.41
C PHE A 46 -14.70 -22.59 -19.10
N GLU A 47 -15.57 -23.28 -19.83
CA GLU A 47 -15.86 -24.70 -19.58
C GLU A 47 -14.59 -25.57 -19.70
N GLU A 48 -13.76 -25.32 -20.71
CA GLU A 48 -12.51 -26.04 -20.93
C GLU A 48 -11.52 -25.83 -19.78
N ARG A 49 -11.25 -24.57 -19.41
CA ARG A 49 -10.32 -24.25 -18.32
C ARG A 49 -10.85 -24.68 -16.96
N ASN A 50 -12.16 -24.52 -16.72
CA ASN A 50 -12.80 -24.83 -15.45
C ASN A 50 -12.81 -26.35 -15.19
N ARG A 51 -12.95 -27.18 -16.23
CA ARG A 51 -12.87 -28.65 -16.12
C ARG A 51 -11.50 -29.13 -15.64
N GLY A 52 -10.42 -28.45 -16.04
CA GLY A 52 -9.05 -28.75 -15.63
C GLY A 52 -8.57 -27.98 -14.39
N SER A 53 -9.42 -27.11 -13.82
CA SER A 53 -9.02 -26.22 -12.74
C SER A 53 -8.87 -26.97 -11.42
N ARG A 54 -7.90 -26.54 -10.60
CA ARG A 54 -7.80 -26.98 -9.20
C ARG A 54 -8.94 -26.47 -8.33
N PHE A 55 -9.63 -25.41 -8.78
CA PHE A 55 -10.71 -24.74 -8.06
C PHE A 55 -11.93 -24.60 -8.97
N PRO A 56 -12.59 -25.70 -9.36
CA PRO A 56 -13.71 -25.63 -10.30
C PRO A 56 -14.82 -24.74 -9.75
N LEU A 57 -15.35 -23.87 -10.61
CA LEU A 57 -16.48 -23.00 -10.31
C LEU A 57 -17.78 -23.64 -10.82
N LYS A 58 -18.85 -23.53 -10.04
CA LYS A 58 -20.23 -23.65 -10.52
C LYS A 58 -20.48 -22.53 -11.53
N MET A 59 -21.32 -22.79 -12.55
CA MET A 59 -21.61 -21.81 -13.59
C MET A 59 -22.06 -20.49 -12.94
N PRO A 60 -21.23 -19.43 -13.00
CA PRO A 60 -21.50 -18.21 -12.25
C PRO A 60 -22.61 -17.43 -12.94
N ALA A 61 -23.49 -16.81 -12.14
CA ALA A 61 -24.39 -15.78 -12.65
C ALA A 61 -23.55 -14.61 -13.20
N LEU A 62 -24.12 -13.85 -14.14
CA LEU A 62 -23.50 -12.60 -14.59
C LEU A 62 -23.37 -11.66 -13.40
N LEU A 63 -22.16 -11.16 -13.18
CA LEU A 63 -21.81 -10.32 -12.06
C LEU A 63 -22.16 -8.86 -12.33
N SER A 64 -22.60 -8.15 -11.29
CA SER A 64 -22.71 -6.69 -11.27
C SER A 64 -21.72 -6.05 -10.32
N VAL A 65 -21.42 -4.76 -10.55
CA VAL A 65 -20.56 -3.98 -9.63
C VAL A 65 -21.24 -3.82 -8.29
N GLU A 66 -22.55 -3.59 -8.30
CA GLU A 66 -23.40 -3.36 -7.14
C GLU A 66 -23.36 -4.57 -6.19
N GLU A 67 -23.45 -5.81 -6.71
CA GLU A 67 -23.34 -7.02 -5.89
C GLU A 67 -21.97 -7.15 -5.20
N LEU A 68 -20.88 -6.79 -5.88
CA LEU A 68 -19.55 -6.82 -5.29
C LEU A 68 -19.37 -5.74 -4.23
N ILE A 69 -19.95 -4.55 -4.43
CA ILE A 69 -19.95 -3.47 -3.45
C ILE A 69 -20.73 -3.89 -2.21
N ASP A 70 -21.94 -4.44 -2.38
CA ASP A 70 -22.78 -4.91 -1.28
C ASP A 70 -22.12 -6.04 -0.50
N TRP A 71 -21.50 -7.00 -1.20
CA TRP A 71 -20.71 -8.06 -0.58
C TRP A 71 -19.55 -7.48 0.24
N LYS A 72 -18.82 -6.50 -0.30
CA LYS A 72 -17.68 -5.90 0.40
C LYS A 72 -18.12 -5.12 1.63
N ASN A 73 -19.19 -4.34 1.52
CA ASN A 73 -19.75 -3.58 2.64
C ASN A 73 -20.23 -4.49 3.76
N LYS A 74 -20.90 -5.61 3.41
CA LYS A 74 -21.29 -6.64 4.37
C LYS A 74 -20.08 -7.28 5.05
N LYS A 75 -19.02 -7.58 4.27
CA LYS A 75 -17.79 -8.19 4.79
C LYS A 75 -16.98 -7.25 5.67
N ASP A 76 -16.96 -5.96 5.33
CA ASP A 76 -16.28 -4.92 6.11
C ASP A 76 -17.08 -4.44 7.31
N ASN A 77 -18.37 -4.81 7.36
CA ASN A 77 -19.31 -4.26 8.33
C ASN A 77 -19.29 -2.71 8.33
N TYR A 78 -19.18 -2.13 7.13
CA TYR A 78 -19.09 -0.69 6.89
C TYR A 78 -19.74 -0.36 5.55
N ASN A 79 -20.64 0.62 5.53
CA ASN A 79 -21.30 1.04 4.30
C ASN A 79 -20.42 2.04 3.55
N ASN A 80 -19.72 1.56 2.52
CA ASN A 80 -18.99 2.38 1.57
C ASN A 80 -19.62 2.26 0.18
N PRO A 81 -20.27 3.31 -0.36
CA PRO A 81 -20.82 3.25 -1.71
C PRO A 81 -19.74 3.16 -2.80
N GLU A 82 -18.48 3.43 -2.46
CA GLU A 82 -17.35 3.47 -3.39
C GLU A 82 -16.13 2.72 -2.83
N PRO A 83 -16.26 1.41 -2.54
CA PRO A 83 -15.19 0.67 -1.90
C PRO A 83 -14.01 0.46 -2.84
N LEU A 84 -12.80 0.50 -2.27
CA LEU A 84 -11.61 0.02 -2.94
C LEU A 84 -11.69 -1.51 -3.06
N LEU A 85 -12.05 -1.99 -4.24
CA LEU A 85 -12.07 -3.41 -4.57
C LEU A 85 -10.76 -3.80 -5.25
N SER A 86 -9.98 -4.64 -4.57
CA SER A 86 -8.75 -5.21 -5.11
C SER A 86 -9.03 -6.46 -5.96
N LYS A 87 -8.04 -6.89 -6.75
CA LYS A 87 -8.10 -8.19 -7.45
C LYS A 87 -8.37 -9.35 -6.47
N ILE A 88 -7.89 -9.25 -5.23
CA ILE A 88 -8.16 -10.23 -4.16
C ILE A 88 -9.65 -10.27 -3.83
N ASP A 89 -10.29 -9.11 -3.73
CA ASP A 89 -11.70 -9.02 -3.35
C ASP A 89 -12.58 -9.67 -4.41
N VAL A 90 -12.27 -9.45 -5.69
CA VAL A 90 -12.96 -10.12 -6.81
C VAL A 90 -12.77 -11.64 -6.73
N VAL A 91 -11.55 -12.12 -6.53
CA VAL A 91 -11.27 -13.57 -6.42
C VAL A 91 -11.94 -14.19 -5.20
N LYS A 92 -11.97 -13.50 -4.05
CA LYS A 92 -12.68 -13.93 -2.84
C LYS A 92 -14.16 -14.04 -3.10
N TYR A 93 -14.76 -13.02 -3.70
CA TYR A 93 -16.17 -13.04 -4.06
C TYR A 93 -16.49 -14.25 -4.95
N ILE A 94 -15.66 -14.52 -5.96
CA ILE A 94 -15.86 -15.66 -6.86
C ILE A 94 -15.79 -16.98 -6.09
N ALA A 95 -14.77 -17.17 -5.25
CA ALA A 95 -14.59 -18.39 -4.50
C ALA A 95 -15.73 -18.63 -3.46
N GLU A 96 -16.23 -17.58 -2.83
CA GLU A 96 -17.30 -17.68 -1.84
C GLU A 96 -18.66 -18.01 -2.46
N ASN A 97 -18.94 -17.53 -3.67
CA ASN A 97 -20.28 -17.63 -4.28
C ASN A 97 -20.37 -18.68 -5.39
N PHE A 98 -19.25 -19.03 -6.03
CA PHE A 98 -19.24 -19.92 -7.18
C PHE A 98 -18.34 -21.12 -7.01
N SER A 99 -17.66 -21.35 -5.89
CA SER A 99 -16.86 -22.58 -5.76
C SER A 99 -17.75 -23.83 -5.87
N GLY A 100 -17.29 -24.78 -6.69
CA GLY A 100 -17.85 -26.14 -6.77
C GLY A 100 -17.49 -27.01 -5.57
N ASP A 101 -16.51 -26.59 -4.78
CA ASP A 101 -15.92 -27.35 -3.68
C ASP A 101 -16.20 -26.68 -2.31
N PRO A 102 -16.93 -27.34 -1.39
CA PRO A 102 -17.21 -26.82 -0.05
C PRO A 102 -15.95 -26.48 0.77
N GLU A 103 -14.82 -27.16 0.53
CA GLU A 103 -13.59 -26.87 1.24
C GLU A 103 -12.99 -25.53 0.80
N SER A 104 -12.96 -25.26 -0.50
CA SER A 104 -12.58 -23.99 -1.10
C SER A 104 -13.49 -22.84 -0.66
N GLU A 105 -14.80 -23.07 -0.59
CA GLU A 105 -15.76 -22.10 -0.04
C GLU A 105 -15.42 -21.75 1.42
N ARG A 106 -15.19 -22.78 2.28
CA ARG A 106 -14.78 -22.56 3.67
C ARG A 106 -13.44 -21.83 3.78
N LYS A 107 -12.46 -22.19 2.95
CA LYS A 107 -11.13 -21.57 2.93
C LYS A 107 -11.18 -20.12 2.47
N SER A 108 -12.03 -19.76 1.51
CA SER A 108 -12.20 -18.37 1.04
C SER A 108 -12.79 -17.43 2.10
N LYS A 109 -13.69 -17.97 2.93
CA LYS A 109 -14.29 -17.26 4.08
C LYS A 109 -13.26 -17.03 5.20
N SER A 110 -12.27 -17.93 5.32
CA SER A 110 -11.11 -17.73 6.20
C SER A 110 -10.05 -16.85 5.54
N VAL A 111 -9.26 -16.09 6.32
CA VAL A 111 -8.13 -15.30 5.78
C VAL A 111 -6.93 -16.19 5.47
N ASN A 112 -7.12 -17.31 4.76
CA ASN A 112 -6.05 -18.22 4.38
C ASN A 112 -5.26 -17.61 3.22
N ARG A 113 -4.09 -17.03 3.53
CA ARG A 113 -3.25 -16.32 2.57
C ARG A 113 -2.73 -17.21 1.44
N GLU A 114 -2.37 -18.46 1.74
CA GLU A 114 -1.83 -19.40 0.75
C GLU A 114 -2.88 -19.74 -0.30
N PHE A 115 -4.07 -20.11 0.14
CA PHE A 115 -5.22 -20.37 -0.74
C PHE A 115 -5.57 -19.15 -1.63
N LEU A 116 -5.52 -17.94 -1.06
CA LEU A 116 -5.76 -16.72 -1.84
C LEU A 116 -4.69 -16.46 -2.91
N GLU A 117 -3.43 -16.81 -2.65
CA GLU A 117 -2.37 -16.72 -3.66
C GLU A 117 -2.51 -17.80 -4.75
N GLU A 118 -2.95 -19.00 -4.41
CA GLU A 118 -3.24 -20.05 -5.40
C GLU A 118 -4.39 -19.67 -6.32
N LEU A 119 -5.51 -19.19 -5.76
CA LEU A 119 -6.64 -18.70 -6.55
C LEU A 119 -6.26 -17.53 -7.46
N LYS A 120 -5.45 -16.58 -6.97
CA LYS A 120 -4.94 -15.48 -7.81
C LYS A 120 -4.11 -15.97 -8.99
N LYS A 121 -3.30 -17.01 -8.81
CA LYS A 121 -2.50 -17.57 -9.90
C LYS A 121 -3.41 -18.23 -10.94
N GLU A 122 -4.36 -19.04 -10.48
CA GLU A 122 -5.33 -19.74 -11.33
C GLU A 122 -6.16 -18.75 -12.18
N TYR A 123 -6.66 -17.70 -11.54
CA TYR A 123 -7.52 -16.69 -12.16
C TYR A 123 -6.77 -15.43 -12.59
N GLY A 124 -5.43 -15.47 -12.59
CA GLY A 124 -4.57 -14.31 -12.86
C GLY A 124 -4.81 -13.69 -14.24
N PHE A 125 -5.13 -14.53 -15.22
CA PHE A 125 -5.44 -14.15 -16.60
C PHE A 125 -6.62 -13.18 -16.72
N LEU A 126 -7.55 -13.18 -15.75
CA LEU A 126 -8.66 -12.22 -15.71
C LEU A 126 -8.19 -10.79 -15.44
N PHE A 127 -6.95 -10.63 -14.99
CA PHE A 127 -6.37 -9.37 -14.57
C PHE A 127 -5.10 -8.98 -15.32
N GLU A 128 -4.72 -9.73 -16.36
CA GLU A 128 -3.49 -9.55 -17.15
C GLU A 128 -3.53 -8.28 -18.03
N ASN A 129 -4.70 -7.75 -18.35
CA ASN A 129 -4.84 -6.57 -19.23
C ASN A 129 -4.70 -5.20 -18.55
N ASN A 130 -4.30 -5.14 -17.28
CA ASN A 130 -4.09 -3.87 -16.57
C ASN A 130 -2.96 -4.04 -15.55
N GLU A 131 -1.77 -4.37 -16.03
CA GLU A 131 -0.57 -4.06 -15.27
C GLU A 131 -0.35 -2.55 -15.32
N ASN A 132 -1.04 -1.83 -14.44
CA ASN A 132 -0.56 -0.52 -14.02
C ASN A 132 0.83 -0.73 -13.43
N LYS A 133 1.86 -0.61 -14.27
CA LYS A 133 3.25 -0.67 -13.86
C LYS A 133 3.41 0.38 -12.78
N LYS A 134 3.73 -0.07 -11.56
CA LYS A 134 4.01 0.87 -10.47
C LYS A 134 5.16 1.76 -10.93
N PRO A 135 5.09 3.08 -10.67
CA PRO A 135 6.23 3.94 -10.92
C PRO A 135 7.43 3.43 -10.12
N SER A 136 8.62 3.62 -10.68
CA SER A 136 9.87 3.51 -9.95
C SER A 136 9.89 4.52 -8.78
N PHE A 137 10.79 4.29 -7.83
CA PHE A 137 10.97 5.24 -6.71
C PHE A 137 11.35 6.63 -7.20
N TYR A 138 12.13 6.72 -8.28
CA TYR A 138 12.54 7.97 -8.91
C TYR A 138 11.37 8.73 -9.52
N GLU A 139 10.55 8.05 -10.34
CA GLU A 139 9.34 8.64 -10.92
C GLU A 139 8.35 9.12 -9.84
N ALA A 140 8.25 8.38 -8.73
CA ALA A 140 7.43 8.80 -7.59
C ALA A 140 7.99 10.05 -6.89
N ILE A 141 9.31 10.12 -6.68
CA ILE A 141 9.96 11.32 -6.12
C ILE A 141 9.71 12.50 -7.05
N ASP A 142 10.03 12.38 -8.33
CA ASP A 142 9.85 13.44 -9.33
C ASP A 142 8.41 13.97 -9.34
N ALA A 143 7.41 13.08 -9.33
CA ALA A 143 6.00 13.48 -9.29
C ALA A 143 5.67 14.33 -8.05
N VAL A 144 6.17 13.94 -6.88
CA VAL A 144 5.97 14.71 -5.63
C VAL A 144 6.70 16.05 -5.71
N LYS A 145 7.96 16.07 -6.15
CA LYS A 145 8.78 17.30 -6.23
C LYS A 145 8.23 18.29 -7.25
N ASN A 146 7.80 17.82 -8.42
CA ASN A 146 7.20 18.65 -9.47
C ASN A 146 5.85 19.24 -9.04
N SER A 147 5.16 18.59 -8.09
CA SER A 147 3.95 19.12 -7.45
C SER A 147 4.24 20.10 -6.31
N GLY A 148 5.53 20.40 -6.03
CA GLY A 148 5.95 21.26 -4.92
C GLY A 148 5.94 20.57 -3.55
N GLY A 149 5.75 19.26 -3.51
CA GLY A 149 5.64 18.47 -2.29
C GLY A 149 6.98 18.06 -1.66
N ILE A 150 6.83 17.30 -0.56
CA ILE A 150 7.92 16.72 0.22
C ILE A 150 7.86 15.20 0.04
N ALA A 151 8.93 14.61 -0.49
CA ALA A 151 9.01 13.18 -0.77
C ALA A 151 9.54 12.43 0.47
N VAL A 152 8.76 11.46 0.95
CA VAL A 152 9.06 10.69 2.17
C VAL A 152 8.93 9.20 1.89
N VAL A 153 9.91 8.40 2.31
CA VAL A 153 9.79 6.93 2.27
C VAL A 153 8.91 6.48 3.43
N ALA A 154 7.71 5.99 3.11
CA ALA A 154 6.82 5.36 4.08
C ALA A 154 7.35 3.98 4.52
N HIS A 155 7.11 3.64 5.79
CA HIS A 155 7.37 2.35 6.43
C HIS A 155 8.65 1.66 5.91
N PRO A 156 9.84 2.31 6.00
CA PRO A 156 11.03 1.83 5.31
C PRO A 156 11.53 0.45 5.76
N GLY A 157 11.31 0.08 7.03
CA GLY A 157 11.57 -1.26 7.58
C GLY A 157 10.64 -2.39 7.08
N LEU A 158 9.62 -2.08 6.25
CA LEU A 158 8.72 -3.06 5.61
C LEU A 158 8.99 -3.24 4.11
N SER A 159 10.12 -2.74 3.62
CA SER A 159 10.47 -2.83 2.20
C SER A 159 10.50 -4.28 1.69
N LYS A 160 9.96 -4.51 0.48
CA LYS A 160 10.15 -5.79 -0.24
C LYS A 160 11.63 -6.08 -0.49
N GLY A 161 12.48 -5.07 -0.45
CA GLY A 161 13.93 -5.21 -0.55
C GLY A 161 14.50 -6.23 0.45
N TYR A 162 13.94 -6.34 1.67
CA TYR A 162 14.43 -7.31 2.66
C TYR A 162 14.21 -8.76 2.24
N LYS A 163 13.13 -9.04 1.51
CA LYS A 163 12.91 -10.38 0.91
C LYS A 163 13.86 -10.67 -0.25
N ASN A 164 14.41 -9.62 -0.86
CA ASN A 164 15.32 -9.70 -1.99
C ASN A 164 16.79 -9.48 -1.58
N GLY A 165 17.13 -9.76 -0.32
CA GLY A 165 18.51 -9.73 0.17
C GLY A 165 19.00 -8.40 0.73
N MET A 166 18.12 -7.41 0.92
CA MET A 166 18.49 -6.21 1.69
C MET A 166 18.73 -6.59 3.15
N ILE A 167 19.85 -6.15 3.71
CA ILE A 167 20.28 -6.47 5.07
C ILE A 167 19.60 -5.51 6.05
N LYS A 168 19.00 -6.06 7.11
CA LYS A 168 18.44 -5.27 8.20
C LYS A 168 19.54 -4.81 9.14
N GLU A 169 20.14 -3.66 8.86
CA GLU A 169 21.28 -3.16 9.65
C GLU A 169 20.95 -2.93 11.13
N TRP A 170 19.69 -2.69 11.49
CA TRP A 170 19.26 -2.57 12.89
C TRP A 170 19.31 -3.89 13.68
N GLU A 171 19.46 -5.05 13.01
CA GLU A 171 19.70 -6.34 13.68
C GLU A 171 21.17 -6.54 14.06
N LYS A 172 22.07 -5.63 13.66
CA LYS A 172 23.45 -5.58 14.12
C LYS A 172 23.57 -4.76 15.41
N ASP A 173 24.71 -4.89 16.08
CA ASP A 173 25.08 -3.97 17.16
C ASP A 173 25.01 -2.51 16.69
N GLU A 174 24.54 -1.65 17.59
CA GLU A 174 24.27 -0.23 17.29
C GLU A 174 25.52 0.52 16.81
N ASP A 175 26.70 0.14 17.29
CA ASP A 175 28.00 0.66 16.88
C ASP A 175 28.41 0.23 15.46
N ASN A 176 27.81 -0.86 14.97
CA ASN A 176 28.02 -1.42 13.64
C ASN A 176 26.91 -1.01 12.65
N TRP A 177 26.02 -0.10 13.03
CA TRP A 177 25.09 0.47 12.07
C TRP A 177 25.86 1.31 11.04
N PHE A 178 25.40 1.27 9.79
CA PHE A 178 25.99 2.04 8.68
C PHE A 178 27.41 1.61 8.28
N SER A 179 27.92 0.48 8.78
CA SER A 179 29.28 -0.02 8.49
C SER A 179 29.34 -1.08 7.38
N SER A 180 28.22 -1.36 6.70
CA SER A 180 28.15 -2.44 5.71
C SER A 180 29.05 -2.20 4.49
N SER A 181 29.65 -3.28 3.97
CA SER A 181 30.51 -3.25 2.77
C SER A 181 29.82 -2.62 1.58
N GLU A 182 30.56 -2.00 0.66
CA GLU A 182 30.02 -1.31 -0.55
C GLU A 182 29.13 -2.18 -1.44
N LYS A 183 29.27 -3.50 -1.40
CA LYS A 183 28.43 -4.42 -2.19
C LYS A 183 27.11 -4.82 -1.53
N ALA A 184 26.95 -4.59 -0.23
CA ALA A 184 25.72 -4.96 0.48
C ALA A 184 24.54 -4.06 0.10
N LEU A 185 23.38 -4.63 -0.18
CA LEU A 185 22.14 -3.86 -0.28
C LEU A 185 21.63 -3.56 1.13
N THR A 186 21.59 -2.29 1.52
CA THR A 186 21.19 -1.88 2.87
C THR A 186 20.22 -0.70 2.85
N PRO A 187 19.47 -0.46 3.94
CA PRO A 187 18.61 0.71 4.05
C PRO A 187 19.39 2.01 3.93
N LEU A 188 20.60 2.09 4.50
CA LEU A 188 21.48 3.26 4.32
C LEU A 188 21.66 3.61 2.84
N LYS A 189 22.11 2.64 2.04
CA LYS A 189 22.40 2.89 0.63
C LYS A 189 21.16 3.16 -0.18
N PHE A 190 20.10 2.41 0.08
CA PHE A 190 18.82 2.63 -0.57
C PHE A 190 18.31 4.05 -0.33
N ILE A 191 18.31 4.52 0.93
CA ILE A 191 17.86 5.87 1.28
C ILE A 191 18.84 6.94 0.79
N GLU A 192 20.15 6.68 0.82
CA GLU A 192 21.15 7.61 0.28
C GLU A 192 21.01 7.81 -1.23
N ASP A 193 20.73 6.74 -1.97
CA ASP A 193 20.47 6.77 -3.41
C ASP A 193 19.21 7.59 -3.73
N LEU A 194 18.11 7.36 -3.01
CA LEU A 194 16.90 8.17 -3.14
C LEU A 194 17.12 9.63 -2.72
N LYS A 195 17.94 9.89 -1.69
CA LYS A 195 18.31 11.24 -1.27
C LYS A 195 19.05 11.99 -2.39
N LYS A 196 20.00 11.35 -3.08
CA LYS A 196 20.69 11.97 -4.24
C LYS A 196 19.68 12.40 -5.32
N HIS A 197 18.55 11.70 -5.41
CA HIS A 197 17.46 11.99 -6.34
C HIS A 197 16.39 12.97 -5.81
N GLY A 198 16.53 13.47 -4.58
CA GLY A 198 15.62 14.49 -4.02
C GLY A 198 14.60 13.98 -3.01
N LEU A 199 14.83 12.81 -2.41
CA LEU A 199 14.11 12.41 -1.19
C LEU A 199 14.36 13.39 -0.05
N ASP A 200 13.30 13.76 0.66
CA ASP A 200 13.36 14.74 1.76
C ASP A 200 13.31 14.09 3.15
N GLY A 201 12.66 12.92 3.28
CA GLY A 201 12.40 12.33 4.57
C GLY A 201 12.20 10.82 4.58
N VAL A 202 12.14 10.28 5.79
CA VAL A 202 11.74 8.90 6.08
C VAL A 202 10.66 8.88 7.15
N GLU A 203 9.76 7.90 7.07
CA GLU A 203 8.75 7.66 8.10
C GLU A 203 9.34 6.86 9.26
N LEU A 204 9.02 7.30 10.47
CA LEU A 204 9.11 6.55 11.71
C LEU A 204 7.75 5.93 12.01
N TYR A 205 7.79 4.78 12.63
CA TYR A 205 6.65 3.91 12.84
C TYR A 205 5.86 4.42 14.03
N LEU A 206 4.58 4.71 13.82
CA LEU A 206 3.59 4.97 14.87
C LEU A 206 2.46 3.93 14.77
N TYR A 207 2.83 2.66 14.60
CA TYR A 207 1.84 1.60 14.41
C TYR A 207 1.28 1.17 15.76
N SER A 208 -0.03 0.97 15.77
CA SER A 208 -0.79 0.48 16.91
C SER A 208 -1.85 -0.46 16.40
N GLY A 209 -2.30 -1.41 17.23
CA GLY A 209 -3.32 -2.39 16.87
C GLY A 209 -2.84 -3.81 17.17
N ASN A 210 -3.40 -4.79 16.47
CA ASN A 210 -3.14 -6.21 16.74
C ASN A 210 -2.00 -6.79 15.89
N ASP A 211 -1.26 -5.94 15.19
CA ASP A 211 -0.20 -6.37 14.30
C ASP A 211 1.11 -6.62 15.07
N LYS A 212 1.19 -7.78 15.73
CA LYS A 212 2.35 -8.22 16.52
C LYS A 212 3.70 -8.08 15.78
N PRO A 213 3.83 -8.52 14.50
CA PRO A 213 5.05 -8.32 13.72
C PRO A 213 5.56 -6.87 13.63
N HIS A 214 4.68 -5.88 13.82
CA HIS A 214 5.00 -4.46 13.70
C HIS A 214 5.25 -3.79 15.05
N ALA A 215 4.70 -4.34 16.13
CA ALA A 215 4.99 -3.90 17.50
C ALA A 215 6.40 -4.39 17.94
N ASP A 216 6.74 -5.62 17.59
CA ASP A 216 8.02 -6.23 17.95
C ASP A 216 9.15 -5.61 17.10
N GLY A 217 10.03 -4.85 17.75
CA GLY A 217 11.18 -4.20 17.10
C GLY A 217 10.91 -2.78 16.56
N GLN A 218 9.69 -2.24 16.75
CA GLN A 218 9.35 -0.87 16.34
C GLN A 218 10.35 0.17 16.89
N GLU A 219 10.68 0.07 18.18
CA GLU A 219 11.62 0.99 18.82
C GLU A 219 13.01 0.94 18.17
N LEU A 220 13.52 -0.26 17.92
CA LEU A 220 14.83 -0.49 17.32
C LEU A 220 14.89 0.04 15.89
N ILE A 221 13.86 -0.25 15.09
CA ILE A 221 13.69 0.25 13.72
C ILE A 221 13.62 1.78 13.72
N ASN A 222 12.81 2.37 14.61
CA ASN A 222 12.68 3.82 14.73
C ASN A 222 14.00 4.48 15.14
N ARG A 223 14.74 3.86 16.07
CA ARG A 223 16.05 4.34 16.49
C ARG A 223 17.03 4.35 15.33
N TYR A 224 17.09 3.26 14.55
CA TYR A 224 17.92 3.17 13.36
C TYR A 224 17.56 4.24 12.31
N PHE A 225 16.28 4.35 11.93
CA PHE A 225 15.86 5.32 10.92
C PHE A 225 15.96 6.77 11.39
N SER A 226 15.82 7.05 12.70
CA SER A 226 16.08 8.37 13.27
C SER A 226 17.56 8.76 13.14
N ARG A 227 18.47 7.83 13.45
CA ARG A 227 19.92 8.06 13.28
C ARG A 227 20.30 8.20 11.80
N LEU A 228 19.73 7.37 10.93
CA LEU A 228 19.94 7.45 9.48
C LEU A 228 19.47 8.81 8.93
N ALA A 229 18.27 9.24 9.31
CA ALA A 229 17.71 10.53 8.90
C ALA A 229 18.61 11.68 9.35
N SER A 230 19.06 11.67 10.62
CA SER A 230 20.00 12.66 11.15
C SER A 230 21.33 12.65 10.38
N LYS A 231 21.91 11.47 10.11
CA LYS A 231 23.16 11.31 9.35
C LYS A 231 23.03 11.87 7.95
N LEU A 232 21.87 11.70 7.32
CA LEU A 232 21.59 12.14 5.96
C LEU A 232 20.86 13.49 5.90
N GLY A 233 20.67 14.22 6.99
CA GLY A 233 19.95 15.50 6.97
C GLY A 233 18.53 15.42 6.39
N LEU A 234 17.86 14.27 6.56
CA LEU A 234 16.49 14.03 6.14
C LEU A 234 15.52 14.41 7.28
N ILE A 235 14.31 14.83 6.94
CA ILE A 235 13.25 14.98 7.93
C ILE A 235 12.72 13.61 8.36
N THR A 236 12.20 13.53 9.58
CA THR A 236 11.41 12.38 10.03
C THR A 236 9.93 12.75 10.07
N THR A 237 9.10 11.77 9.72
CA THR A 237 7.65 11.87 9.79
C THR A 237 7.10 10.73 10.63
N LEU A 238 5.85 10.84 11.09
CA LEU A 238 5.13 9.77 11.77
C LEU A 238 3.77 9.63 11.11
N GLY A 239 3.38 8.40 10.80
CA GLY A 239 2.07 8.04 10.31
C GLY A 239 1.60 6.77 10.99
N SER A 240 0.31 6.68 11.27
CA SER A 240 -0.23 5.48 11.91
C SER A 240 -0.44 4.33 10.92
N ASP A 241 -0.41 4.62 9.62
CA ASP A 241 -0.80 3.70 8.56
C ASP A 241 -2.20 3.10 8.80
N CYS A 242 -3.18 3.97 9.02
CA CYS A 242 -4.52 3.56 9.42
C CYS A 242 -5.28 2.85 8.28
N HIS A 243 -5.75 1.64 8.54
CA HIS A 243 -6.51 0.82 7.58
C HIS A 243 -8.02 0.76 7.87
N GLY A 244 -8.54 1.72 8.66
CA GLY A 244 -9.97 1.84 8.96
C GLY A 244 -10.39 1.24 10.32
N PRO A 245 -11.71 1.24 10.60
CA PRO A 245 -12.26 0.76 11.87
C PRO A 245 -12.06 -0.76 12.04
N LYS A 246 -12.13 -1.24 13.29
CA LYS A 246 -12.02 -2.68 13.62
C LYS A 246 -13.11 -3.47 12.89
N GLY A 247 -12.77 -4.52 12.14
CA GLY A 247 -13.78 -5.42 11.56
C GLY A 247 -13.35 -6.42 10.50
N SER A 248 -12.41 -6.10 9.59
CA SER A 248 -12.17 -6.95 8.41
C SER A 248 -10.74 -6.96 7.84
N GLY A 249 -9.74 -7.04 8.71
CA GLY A 249 -8.33 -7.15 8.30
C GLY A 249 -7.38 -6.92 9.48
N PRO A 250 -6.05 -6.92 9.28
CA PRO A 250 -5.13 -6.43 10.31
C PRO A 250 -5.53 -5.00 10.65
N HIS A 251 -6.02 -4.79 11.88
CA HIS A 251 -6.30 -3.46 12.39
C HIS A 251 -4.96 -2.78 12.67
N MET A 252 -4.56 -1.89 11.76
CA MET A 252 -3.33 -1.12 11.83
C MET A 252 -3.68 0.37 11.95
N GLY A 253 -2.91 1.06 12.80
CA GLY A 253 -2.96 2.50 12.97
C GLY A 253 -4.13 3.02 13.80
N LYS A 254 -4.15 4.33 14.00
CA LYS A 254 -5.21 5.04 14.72
C LYS A 254 -6.06 5.81 13.70
N PHE A 255 -7.36 5.56 13.71
CA PHE A 255 -8.31 6.28 12.86
C PHE A 255 -8.71 7.59 13.54
N GLY A 256 -8.44 8.72 12.88
CA GLY A 256 -8.82 10.05 13.37
C GLY A 256 -7.96 10.54 14.54
N SER A 257 -7.50 11.78 14.46
CA SER A 257 -6.87 12.51 15.55
C SER A 257 -7.19 13.99 15.34
N ASP A 258 -7.64 14.67 16.38
CA ASP A 258 -8.04 16.09 16.33
C ASP A 258 -6.85 17.05 16.29
N LYS A 259 -5.61 16.53 16.29
CA LYS A 259 -4.38 17.34 16.28
C LYS A 259 -3.79 17.37 14.89
N ILE A 260 -3.98 18.47 14.16
CA ILE A 260 -3.30 18.76 12.90
C ILE A 260 -2.01 19.55 13.22
N ILE A 261 -0.84 19.02 12.86
CA ILE A 261 0.43 19.76 12.98
C ILE A 261 1.12 19.77 11.61
N LEU A 262 0.74 20.72 10.77
CA LEU A 262 1.34 20.94 9.44
C LEU A 262 2.22 22.20 9.37
N GLU A 263 2.00 23.15 10.28
CA GLU A 263 2.57 24.51 10.18
C GLU A 263 4.09 24.52 10.40
N ASP A 264 4.60 23.61 11.25
CA ASP A 264 6.01 23.62 11.69
C ASP A 264 7.01 23.01 10.67
N ILE A 265 6.52 22.28 9.65
CA ILE A 265 7.35 21.58 8.65
C ILE A 265 7.66 22.48 7.45
N VAL A 266 6.66 23.22 6.96
CA VAL A 266 6.77 24.02 5.74
C VAL A 266 7.80 25.13 5.93
N ASP A 267 7.82 25.77 7.11
CA ASP A 267 8.72 26.89 7.38
C ASP A 267 10.17 26.44 7.59
N ARG A 268 10.39 25.29 8.24
CA ARG A 268 11.73 24.69 8.33
C ARG A 268 12.27 24.25 6.97
N TYR A 269 11.40 23.72 6.10
CA TYR A 269 11.78 23.28 4.76
C TYR A 269 12.05 24.45 3.80
N LYS A 270 11.36 25.59 3.96
CA LYS A 270 11.66 26.83 3.22
C LYS A 270 13.00 27.45 3.63
N CYS A 271 13.37 27.38 4.90
CA CYS A 271 14.64 27.92 5.41
C CYS A 271 15.88 27.05 5.07
N SER A 272 15.72 25.76 4.82
CA SER A 272 16.85 24.83 4.61
C SER A 272 17.27 24.62 3.15
N LYS A 273 16.52 25.15 2.17
CA LYS A 273 16.97 25.09 0.77
C LYS A 273 18.04 26.14 0.47
N PRO A 274 19.17 25.77 -0.17
CA PRO A 274 20.00 26.75 -0.83
C PRO A 274 19.16 27.48 -1.88
N LYS A 275 19.25 28.81 -1.93
CA LYS A 275 18.63 29.58 -2.99
C LYS A 275 19.09 29.01 -4.33
N ARG A 276 18.16 28.53 -5.15
CA ARG A 276 18.44 28.15 -6.53
C ARG A 276 18.99 29.40 -7.22
N VAL A 277 20.29 29.41 -7.54
CA VAL A 277 20.87 30.43 -8.39
C VAL A 277 20.31 30.17 -9.79
N VAL A 278 19.34 30.98 -10.19
CA VAL A 278 18.88 31.03 -11.58
C VAL A 278 20.01 31.71 -12.35
N PRO A 279 20.59 31.09 -13.39
CA PRO A 279 21.59 31.76 -14.20
C PRO A 279 20.94 32.99 -14.84
N SER A 280 21.52 34.16 -14.60
CA SER A 280 21.15 35.37 -15.33
C SER A 280 21.41 35.13 -16.82
N LYS A 281 20.36 35.27 -17.64
CA LYS A 281 20.51 35.43 -19.09
C LYS A 281 21.11 36.80 -19.39
#